data_AF-B7QGT3-F1
#
_entry.id   AF-B7QGT3-F1
#
_cell.length_a   1.000
_cell.length_b   1.000
_cell.length_c   1.000
_cell.angle_alpha   90.00
_cell.angle_beta   90.00
_cell.angle_gamma   90.00
#
_symmetry.space_group_name_H-M   'P 1'
#
loop_
_entity.id
_entity.type
_entity.pdbx_description
1 polymer ?
#
loop_
_entity_poly.entity_id
_entity_poly.type
_entity_poly.pdbx_seq_one_letter_code
_entity_poly.pdbx_strand_id
1 'polypeptide(L)' 'MTVSYQYDVASTSSGGFIRLLFKWKGSVWKLVYTELLLLTSAYGFLSLLYRHALSEPQKSW' A
#
# COMPACT_ATOMS: atom_id res chain seq x y z
N MET A 1 5.76 5.95 20.87
CA MET A 1 4.77 6.85 21.49
C MET A 1 3.38 6.38 21.08
N THR A 2 2.45 6.27 22.02
CA THR A 2 1.07 5.83 21.77
C THR A 2 0.23 7.01 21.30
N VAL A 3 -0.52 6.86 20.20
CA VAL A 3 -1.46 7.87 19.71
C VAL A 3 -2.87 7.42 20.07
N SER A 4 -3.59 8.21 20.87
CA SER A 4 -4.95 7.88 21.30
C SER A 4 -5.98 8.38 20.29
N TYR A 5 -6.73 7.44 19.69
CA TYR A 5 -7.81 7.73 18.71
C TYR A 5 -9.22 7.64 19.29
N GLN A 6 -9.36 7.49 20.62
CA GLN A 6 -10.65 7.23 21.28
C GLN A 6 -11.71 8.31 20.98
N TYR A 7 -11.31 9.57 20.85
CA TYR A 7 -12.22 10.68 20.55
C TYR A 7 -12.72 10.65 19.10
N ASP A 8 -11.89 10.21 18.14
CA ASP A 8 -12.25 10.15 16.72
C ASP A 8 -13.29 9.05 16.43
N VAL A 9 -13.34 7.99 17.26
CA VAL A 9 -14.30 6.88 17.16
C VAL A 9 -15.53 7.03 18.05
N ALA A 10 -15.54 8.00 18.98
CA ALA A 10 -16.63 8.19 19.94
C ALA A 10 -17.93 8.70 19.28
N SER A 11 -17.84 9.30 18.10
CA SER A 11 -19.01 9.70 17.32
C SER A 11 -19.41 8.59 16.34
N THR A 12 -20.67 8.14 16.38
CA THR A 12 -21.27 7.15 15.44
C THR A 12 -21.51 7.78 14.06
N SER A 13 -20.48 8.40 13.48
CA SER A 13 -20.48 8.81 12.09
C SER A 13 -20.03 7.62 11.24
N SER A 14 -20.83 7.23 10.25
CA SER A 14 -20.50 6.14 9.32
C SER A 14 -19.17 6.34 8.58
N GLY A 15 -18.62 7.57 8.57
CA GLY A 15 -17.33 7.92 7.97
C GLY A 15 -16.16 8.07 8.94
N GLY A 16 -16.35 7.85 10.25
CA GLY A 16 -15.30 8.02 11.27
C GLY A 16 -14.09 7.09 11.03
N PHE A 17 -14.35 5.85 10.65
CA PHE A 17 -13.30 4.85 10.39
C PHE A 17 -12.49 5.14 9.11
N ILE A 18 -13.15 5.65 8.06
CA ILE A 18 -12.48 6.06 6.82
C ILE A 18 -11.51 7.20 7.10
N ARG A 19 -11.90 8.18 7.93
CA ARG A 19 -11.00 9.28 8.34
C ARG A 19 -9.75 8.78 9.07
N LEU A 20 -9.86 7.70 9.85
CA LEU A 20 -8.71 7.10 10.55
C LEU A 20 -7.75 6.42 9.57
N LEU A 21 -8.25 5.74 8.54
CA LEU A 21 -7.41 5.12 7.51
C LEU A 21 -6.50 6.14 6.80
N PHE A 22 -6.98 7.37 6.60
CA PHE A 22 -6.23 8.44 5.92
C PHE A 22 -5.35 9.28 6.84
N LYS A 23 -5.35 9.08 8.17
CA LYS A 23 -4.39 9.76 9.05
C LYS A 23 -2.97 9.24 8.75
N TRP A 24 -1.97 10.13 8.84
CA TRP A 24 -0.56 9.79 8.55
C TRP A 24 0.27 9.52 9.82
N LYS A 25 0.09 10.34 10.86
CA LYS A 25 0.76 10.13 12.15
C LYS A 25 0.26 8.84 12.80
N GLY A 26 1.15 7.89 13.07
CA GLY A 26 0.81 6.64 13.77
C GLY A 26 -0.06 5.68 12.96
N SER A 27 -0.08 5.83 11.63
CA SER A 27 -0.89 5.00 10.73
C SER A 27 -0.14 3.78 10.23
N VAL A 28 -0.89 2.72 9.95
CA VAL A 28 -0.38 1.47 9.35
C VAL A 28 0.35 1.75 8.04
N TRP A 29 -0.07 2.76 7.29
CA TRP A 29 0.60 3.18 6.06
C TRP A 29 2.08 3.48 6.28
N LYS A 30 2.45 4.13 7.40
CA LYS A 30 3.85 4.47 7.66
C LYS A 30 4.73 3.23 7.89
N LEU A 31 4.13 2.14 8.38
CA LEU A 31 4.81 0.86 8.58
C LEU A 31 4.92 0.09 7.26
N VAL A 32 3.79 -0.04 6.54
CA VAL A 32 3.67 -0.93 5.37
C VAL A 32 4.18 -0.29 4.08
N TYR A 33 4.29 1.04 4.00
CA TYR A 33 4.64 1.74 2.76
C TYR A 33 5.99 1.29 2.18
N THR A 34 6.98 1.00 3.01
CA THR A 34 8.29 0.52 2.54
C THR A 34 8.20 -0.87 1.90
N GLU A 35 7.50 -1.80 2.54
CA GLU A 35 7.28 -3.16 2.02
C GLU A 35 6.43 -3.13 0.74
N LEU A 36 5.40 -2.27 0.73
CA LEU A 36 4.52 -2.09 -0.42
C LEU A 36 5.26 -1.49 -1.61
N LEU A 37 6.13 -0.50 -1.39
CA LEU A 37 7.00 0.05 -2.43
C LEU A 37 7.98 -1.00 -2.95
N LEU A 38 8.60 -1.79 -2.08
CA LEU A 38 9.54 -2.83 -2.48
C LEU A 38 8.84 -3.90 -3.34
N LEU A 39 7.68 -4.39 -2.90
CA LEU A 39 6.91 -5.37 -3.65
C LEU A 39 6.42 -4.81 -5.00
N THR A 40 5.89 -3.59 -5.00
CA THR A 40 5.35 -2.95 -6.20
C THR A 40 6.46 -2.62 -7.21
N SER A 41 7.61 -2.16 -6.74
CA SER A 41 8.76 -1.88 -7.60
C SER A 41 9.35 -3.16 -8.19
N ALA A 42 9.52 -4.21 -7.39
CA ALA A 42 9.99 -5.50 -7.87
C ALA A 42 9.04 -6.12 -8.89
N TYR A 43 7.73 -6.10 -8.61
CA TYR A 43 6.70 -6.57 -9.53
C TYR A 43 6.65 -5.74 -10.82
N GLY A 44 6.70 -4.40 -10.69
CA GLY A 44 6.73 -3.49 -11.82
C GLY A 44 7.96 -3.70 -12.70
N PHE A 45 9.13 -3.89 -12.09
CA PHE A 45 10.36 -4.21 -12.80
C PHE A 45 10.24 -5.52 -13.57
N LEU A 46 9.71 -6.57 -12.95
CA LEU A 46 9.49 -7.86 -13.61
C LEU A 46 8.47 -7.75 -14.76
N SER A 47 7.42 -6.96 -14.57
CA SER A 47 6.43 -6.68 -15.61
C SER A 47 7.06 -5.96 -16.81
N LEU A 48 7.93 -4.98 -16.56
CA LEU A 48 8.67 -4.28 -17.60
C LEU A 48 9.66 -5.19 -18.33
N LEU A 49 10.41 -6.02 -17.60
CA LEU A 49 11.30 -7.02 -18.20
C LEU A 49 10.53 -7.98 -19.09
N TYR A 50 9.42 -8.53 -18.59
CA TYR A 50 8.54 -9.37 -19.40
C TYR A 50 8.08 -8.64 -20.66
N ARG A 51 7.64 -7.39 -20.54
CA ARG A 51 7.04 -6.66 -21.67
C ARG A 51 8.07 -6.18 -22.70
N HIS A 52 9.26 -5.77 -22.28
CA HIS A 52 10.24 -5.10 -23.13
C HIS A 52 11.51 -5.89 -23.43
N ALA A 53 11.95 -6.79 -22.54
CA ALA A 53 13.18 -7.55 -22.72
C ALA A 53 12.94 -8.98 -23.24
N LEU A 54 11.77 -9.56 -22.98
CA LEU A 54 11.45 -10.93 -23.37
C LEU A 54 10.87 -11.00 -24.79
N SER A 55 11.54 -11.73 -25.67
CA SER A 55 11.11 -11.99 -27.05
C SER A 55 9.96 -13.01 -27.11
N GLU A 56 9.11 -12.96 -28.15
CA GLU A 56 7.91 -13.82 -28.28
C GLU A 56 8.13 -15.33 -28.04
N PRO A 57 9.21 -15.98 -28.52
CA PRO A 57 9.41 -17.42 -28.27
C PRO A 57 9.72 -17.77 -26.80
N GLN A 58 10.14 -16.80 -25.98
CA GLN A 58 10.37 -17.01 -24.54
C GLN A 58 9.12 -16.76 -23.69
N LYS A 59 8.10 -16.11 -24.25
CA LYS A 59 6.80 -15.90 -23.57
C LYS A 59 5.83 -17.06 -23.72
N SER A 60 6.05 -17.96 -24.68
CA SER A 60 5.04 -18.90 -25.17
C SER A 60 5.25 -20.36 -24.76
N TRP A 61 6.03 -20.65 -23.72
CA TRP A 61 6.12 -21.99 -23.14
C TRP A 61 5.30 -22.10 -21.86
#